data_AF-A0A939DHM0-F1
#
_entry.id   AF-A0A939DHM0-F1
#
_cell.length_a   1.000
_cell.length_b   1.000
_cell.length_c   1.000
_cell.angle_alpha   90.00
_cell.angle_beta   90.00
_cell.angle_gamma   90.00
#
_symmetry.space_group_name_H-M   'P 1'
#
loop_
_entity.id
_entity.type
_entity.pdbx_description
1 polymer ?
#
loop_
_entity_poly.entity_id
_entity_poly.type
_entity_poly.pdbx_seq_one_letter_code
_entity_poly.pdbx_strand_id
1 'polypeptide(L)'
;MQRRFTRTERFFSLFTTLRAGEGLAVRRLCLQAFVIMFAYYLLKVIREPMILAEGSAELKAYSTALQALLLMAIVPLFAALYRRLRDRAGKHLLFRNTLLFLVANLLLFALARSAGLRVAVAFYVWLGIFSVMILALFWAFAADLFNLKSGQRVFPLIAAAAALGALLGAGLAGDLDRALGHGGVMLFAACLLCLPCWTAGGTETLIPAGSASRASGPGDSPAAHPLLQGFAVVWRSPTLRLIAALVIVLNLVNTNGEYILASFVTAHTRDMNPEAAQRWMTDFYANYLFTTTGLGFLIQLFLVSRIYERVGIPGALCVLPVLMIVNYSLIALLPVLAVVKLALVLENSVNYSLGTTTRHALYLPVPREQKYVGKHTVDTFFFRVGDVLSGGIVFVASTVIGLGTTGFVLTNATLSGLLLLISVAIGRRHRDNAQRSLANQPPVAAGDLEDLSIPAGEPTRLQIAANTFLDPDVGDALRYLAFAATGERLPGWVKFDGLNRRFDFHPPANSAGSLRIRVVARDFDGLEAEVCFTVTYGVSNLRRW
;
A
#
# COMPACT_ATOMS: atom_id res chain seq x y z
N MET A 1 -0.93 34.20 -15.53
CA MET A 1 0.13 33.68 -16.45
C MET A 1 0.07 32.16 -16.47
N GLN A 2 -0.40 31.54 -17.57
CA GLN A 2 -0.31 30.10 -17.76
C GLN A 2 1.16 29.73 -18.03
N ARG A 3 1.84 29.12 -17.06
CA ARG A 3 3.20 28.59 -17.26
C ARG A 3 3.15 27.53 -18.36
N ARG A 4 3.94 27.71 -19.43
CA ARG A 4 4.10 26.70 -20.49
C ARG A 4 4.74 25.43 -19.91
N PHE A 5 4.21 24.26 -20.27
CA PHE A 5 4.78 22.98 -19.88
C PHE A 5 6.22 22.83 -20.38
N THR A 6 7.11 22.40 -19.48
CA THR A 6 8.47 21.92 -19.78
C THR A 6 8.44 20.65 -20.62
N ARG A 7 9.55 20.30 -21.30
CA ARG A 7 9.65 19.06 -22.09
C ARG A 7 9.31 17.81 -21.26
N THR A 8 9.76 17.76 -20.00
CA THR A 8 9.45 16.69 -19.05
C THR A 8 7.96 16.60 -18.72
N GLU A 9 7.29 17.74 -18.55
CA GLU A 9 5.85 17.76 -18.25
C GLU A 9 5.04 17.32 -19.47
N ARG A 10 5.44 17.69 -20.69
CA ARG A 10 4.79 17.22 -21.91
C ARG A 10 4.87 15.69 -22.04
N PHE A 11 6.04 15.11 -21.81
CA PHE A 11 6.19 13.65 -21.86
C PHE A 11 5.31 12.93 -20.83
N PHE A 12 5.37 13.34 -19.56
CA PHE A 12 4.58 12.69 -18.52
C PHE A 12 3.08 12.98 -18.63
N SER A 13 2.69 14.09 -19.27
CA SER A 13 1.29 14.43 -19.54
C SER A 13 0.57 13.42 -20.44
N LEU A 14 1.31 12.59 -21.17
CA LEU A 14 0.77 11.48 -21.97
C LEU A 14 0.20 10.35 -21.10
N PHE A 15 0.71 10.18 -19.88
CA PHE A 15 0.36 9.06 -18.99
C PHE A 15 -0.48 9.49 -17.79
N THR A 16 -0.36 10.75 -17.36
CA THR A 16 -1.15 11.28 -16.25
C THR A 16 -1.38 12.78 -16.42
N THR A 17 -2.39 13.32 -15.73
CA THR A 17 -2.58 14.76 -15.68
C THR A 17 -1.52 15.38 -14.75
N LEU A 18 -0.75 16.36 -15.25
CA LEU A 18 0.26 17.10 -14.49
C LEU A 18 -0.07 18.60 -14.42
N ARG A 19 0.26 19.25 -13.30
CA ARG A 19 0.20 20.71 -13.16
C ARG A 19 1.57 21.30 -13.47
N ALA A 20 1.57 22.55 -13.94
CA ALA A 20 2.81 23.27 -14.22
C ALA A 20 3.67 23.40 -12.95
N GLY A 21 4.94 23.00 -13.03
CA GLY A 21 5.90 22.95 -11.94
C GLY A 21 6.06 21.58 -11.29
N GLU A 22 5.14 20.63 -11.51
CA GLU A 22 5.24 19.29 -10.88
C GLU A 22 6.28 18.39 -11.57
N GLY A 23 6.60 18.61 -12.85
CA GLY A 23 7.30 17.62 -13.66
C GLY A 23 8.69 17.22 -13.16
N LEU A 24 9.46 18.15 -12.59
CA LEU A 24 10.82 17.84 -12.10
C LEU A 24 10.79 17.00 -10.81
N ALA A 25 9.87 17.31 -9.89
CA ALA A 25 9.67 16.54 -8.66
C ALA A 25 9.18 15.12 -8.99
N VAL A 26 8.20 15.01 -9.89
CA VAL A 26 7.68 13.71 -10.36
C VAL A 26 8.77 12.88 -11.03
N ARG A 27 9.60 13.49 -11.87
CA ARG A 27 10.75 12.80 -12.49
C ARG A 27 11.71 12.24 -11.44
N ARG A 28 12.04 13.02 -10.40
CA ARG A 28 12.93 12.57 -9.32
C ARG A 28 12.33 11.42 -8.53
N LEU A 29 11.05 11.49 -8.17
CA LEU A 29 10.37 10.40 -7.46
C LEU A 29 10.25 9.13 -8.32
N CYS A 30 9.98 9.27 -9.62
CA CYS A 30 10.00 8.13 -10.55
C CYS A 30 11.39 7.48 -10.60
N LEU A 31 12.45 8.30 -10.70
CA LEU A 31 13.83 7.80 -10.70
C LEU A 31 14.20 7.14 -9.36
N GLN A 32 13.77 7.71 -8.23
CA GLN A 32 13.99 7.12 -6.91
C GLN A 32 13.29 5.77 -6.78
N ALA A 33 12.00 5.71 -7.12
CA ALA A 33 11.22 4.47 -7.07
C ALA A 33 11.82 3.39 -8.00
N PHE A 34 12.21 3.79 -9.20
CA PHE A 34 12.90 2.93 -10.16
C PHE A 34 14.19 2.37 -9.56
N VAL A 35 15.08 3.23 -9.05
CA VAL A 35 16.39 2.81 -8.53
C VAL A 35 16.27 1.94 -7.29
N ILE A 36 15.34 2.25 -6.38
CA ILE A 36 15.07 1.43 -5.19
C ILE A 36 14.63 0.03 -5.61
N MET A 37 13.66 -0.07 -6.52
CA MET A 37 13.15 -1.36 -6.96
C MET A 37 14.15 -2.14 -7.82
N PHE A 38 14.93 -1.43 -8.65
CA PHE A 38 16.01 -2.03 -9.43
C PHE A 38 17.07 -2.65 -8.51
N ALA A 39 17.59 -1.88 -7.54
CA ALA A 39 18.57 -2.37 -6.57
C ALA A 39 18.00 -3.53 -5.73
N TYR A 40 16.74 -3.43 -5.28
CA TYR A 40 16.10 -4.52 -4.54
C TYR A 40 16.03 -5.81 -5.36
N TYR A 41 15.62 -5.75 -6.63
CA TYR A 41 15.49 -6.95 -7.46
C TYR A 41 16.85 -7.54 -7.87
N LEU A 42 17.91 -6.73 -8.02
CA LEU A 42 19.28 -7.25 -8.13
C LEU A 42 19.65 -8.10 -6.90
N LEU A 43 19.45 -7.54 -5.70
CA LEU A 43 19.76 -8.22 -4.44
C LEU A 43 18.87 -9.46 -4.22
N LYS A 44 17.61 -9.39 -4.64
CA LYS A 44 16.65 -10.50 -4.51
C LYS A 44 17.09 -11.71 -5.33
N VAL A 45 17.60 -11.48 -6.55
CA VAL A 45 18.07 -12.56 -7.44
C VAL A 45 19.28 -13.30 -6.85
N ILE A 46 20.23 -12.59 -6.22
CA ILE A 46 21.39 -13.24 -5.58
C ILE A 46 21.08 -13.83 -4.21
N ARG A 47 20.05 -13.32 -3.51
CA ARG A 47 19.66 -13.81 -2.17
C ARG A 47 19.25 -15.28 -2.20
N GLU A 48 18.43 -15.68 -3.17
CA GLU A 48 17.86 -17.04 -3.22
C GLU A 48 18.96 -18.11 -3.46
N PRO A 49 19.88 -17.96 -4.43
CA PRO A 49 21.02 -18.86 -4.60
C PRO A 49 21.93 -18.91 -3.37
N MET A 50 22.21 -17.78 -2.72
CA MET A 50 23.13 -17.74 -1.57
C MET A 50 22.67 -18.64 -0.42
N ILE A 51 21.39 -18.57 -0.05
CA ILE A 51 20.88 -19.37 1.06
C ILE A 51 20.76 -20.85 0.72
N LEU A 52 20.52 -21.19 -0.55
CA LEU A 52 20.45 -22.57 -1.02
C LEU A 52 21.83 -23.19 -1.24
N ALA A 53 22.83 -22.40 -1.63
CA ALA A 53 24.21 -22.84 -1.79
C ALA A 53 24.93 -23.03 -0.45
N GLU A 54 24.67 -22.16 0.54
CA GLU A 54 25.24 -22.29 1.89
C GLU A 54 24.43 -23.24 2.81
N GLY A 55 23.21 -23.62 2.41
CA GLY A 55 22.27 -24.34 3.26
C GLY A 55 21.31 -25.26 2.51
N SER A 56 20.01 -25.18 2.82
CA SER A 56 18.97 -26.07 2.28
C SER A 56 17.65 -25.34 2.06
N ALA A 57 16.69 -26.01 1.41
CA ALA A 57 15.33 -25.51 1.25
C ALA A 57 14.64 -25.27 2.60
N GLU A 58 14.90 -26.12 3.59
CA GLU A 58 14.41 -25.99 4.97
C GLU A 58 14.99 -24.74 5.62
N LEU A 59 16.31 -24.52 5.50
CA LEU A 59 16.95 -23.34 6.06
C LEU A 59 16.38 -22.04 5.46
N LYS A 60 16.05 -22.05 4.16
CA LYS A 60 15.34 -20.94 3.51
C LYS A 60 13.97 -20.72 4.16
N ALA A 61 13.15 -21.78 4.33
CA ALA A 61 11.84 -21.67 4.96
C ALA A 61 11.92 -21.14 6.41
N TYR A 62 12.88 -21.62 7.21
CA TYR A 62 13.11 -21.15 8.57
C TYR A 62 13.53 -19.67 8.59
N SER A 63 14.34 -19.25 7.62
CA SER A 63 14.76 -17.85 7.48
C SER A 63 13.59 -16.94 7.09
N THR A 64 12.65 -17.40 6.26
CA THR A 64 11.40 -16.68 5.97
C THR A 64 10.54 -16.51 7.23
N ALA A 65 10.40 -17.56 8.05
CA ALA A 65 9.67 -17.48 9.31
C ALA A 65 10.35 -16.54 10.32
N LEU A 66 11.68 -16.60 10.45
CA LEU A 66 12.45 -15.69 11.28
C LEU A 66 12.30 -14.24 10.83
N GLN A 67 12.36 -13.99 9.51
CA GLN A 67 12.12 -12.66 8.94
C GLN A 67 10.72 -12.14 9.29
N ALA A 68 9.68 -12.98 9.19
CA ALA A 68 8.32 -12.60 9.53
C ALA A 68 8.15 -12.27 11.02
N LEU A 69 8.75 -13.08 11.90
CA LEU A 69 8.77 -12.84 13.34
C LEU A 69 9.45 -11.51 13.69
N LEU A 70 10.61 -11.24 13.09
CA LEU A 70 11.32 -9.97 13.30
C LEU A 70 10.52 -8.78 12.78
N LEU A 71 9.86 -8.90 11.63
CA LEU A 71 8.99 -7.85 11.10
C LEU A 71 7.81 -7.53 12.02
N MET A 72 7.23 -8.53 12.70
CA MET A 72 6.16 -8.30 13.69
C MET A 72 6.63 -7.42 14.86
N ALA A 73 7.91 -7.48 15.23
CA ALA A 73 8.52 -6.63 16.26
C ALA A 73 9.02 -5.28 15.72
N ILE A 74 9.68 -5.29 14.56
CA ILE A 74 10.34 -4.12 13.97
C ILE A 74 9.32 -3.10 13.45
N VAL A 75 8.22 -3.54 12.81
CA VAL A 75 7.24 -2.60 12.22
C VAL A 75 6.59 -1.70 13.29
N PRO A 76 6.09 -2.21 14.44
CA PRO A 76 5.57 -1.36 15.51
C PRO A 76 6.64 -0.44 16.12
N LEU A 77 7.86 -0.94 16.32
CA LEU A 77 8.98 -0.16 16.85
C LEU A 77 9.31 1.00 15.90
N PHE A 78 9.39 0.72 14.61
CA PHE A 78 9.63 1.71 13.58
C PHE A 78 8.49 2.72 13.50
N ALA A 79 7.23 2.30 13.57
CA ALA A 79 6.10 3.22 13.59
C ALA A 79 6.14 4.15 14.81
N ALA A 80 6.57 3.65 15.97
CA ALA A 80 6.78 4.47 17.17
C ALA A 80 7.93 5.48 16.98
N LEU A 81 9.04 5.05 16.37
CA LEU A 81 10.17 5.93 16.05
C LEU A 81 9.79 7.00 15.03
N TYR A 82 9.09 6.62 13.95
CA TYR A 82 8.59 7.52 12.92
C TYR A 82 7.76 8.64 13.55
N ARG A 83 6.80 8.32 14.44
CA ARG A 83 5.99 9.33 15.12
C ARG A 83 6.81 10.30 15.97
N ARG A 84 7.81 9.82 16.71
CA ARG A 84 8.67 10.67 17.55
C ARG A 84 9.53 11.64 16.74
N LEU A 85 9.97 11.20 15.56
CA LEU A 85 10.89 11.97 14.72
C LEU A 85 10.16 12.87 13.71
N ARG A 86 8.91 12.55 13.33
CA ARG A 86 8.13 13.31 12.33
C ARG A 86 8.02 14.79 12.67
N ASP A 87 7.75 15.10 13.94
CA ASP A 87 7.48 16.48 14.35
C ASP A 87 8.77 17.31 14.58
N ARG A 88 9.95 16.66 14.55
CA ARG A 88 11.26 17.28 14.85
C ARG A 88 12.19 17.42 13.64
N ALA A 89 11.84 16.86 12.48
CA ALA A 89 12.73 16.74 11.33
C ALA A 89 12.05 17.15 10.01
N GLY A 90 12.82 17.62 9.03
CA GLY A 90 12.35 17.79 7.65
C GLY A 90 11.88 16.46 7.05
N LYS A 91 10.84 16.50 6.18
CA LYS A 91 10.12 15.31 5.70
C LYS A 91 11.03 14.25 5.07
N HIS A 92 12.09 14.69 4.40
CA HIS A 92 13.07 13.81 3.74
C HIS A 92 14.09 13.16 4.68
N LEU A 93 14.31 13.69 5.90
CA LEU A 93 15.43 13.27 6.75
C LEU A 93 15.27 11.83 7.25
N LEU A 94 14.07 11.45 7.65
CA LEU A 94 13.81 10.08 8.11
C LEU A 94 14.03 9.07 6.99
N PHE A 95 13.46 9.34 5.81
CA PHE A 95 13.66 8.53 4.62
C PHE A 95 15.16 8.38 4.28
N ARG A 96 15.89 9.50 4.21
CA ARG A 96 17.32 9.53 3.90
C ARG A 96 18.15 8.77 4.94
N ASN A 97 17.96 9.04 6.23
CA ASN A 97 18.79 8.47 7.29
C ASN A 97 18.54 6.97 7.43
N THR A 98 17.29 6.51 7.31
CA THR A 98 17.01 5.06 7.32
C THR A 98 17.57 4.39 6.07
N LEU A 99 17.47 5.00 4.89
CA LEU A 99 18.08 4.43 3.69
C LEU A 99 19.62 4.39 3.79
N LEU A 100 20.27 5.43 4.32
CA LEU A 100 21.72 5.42 4.57
C LEU A 100 22.13 4.32 5.55
N PHE A 101 21.34 4.11 6.62
CA PHE A 101 21.56 2.99 7.53
C PHE A 101 21.48 1.65 6.78
N LEU A 102 20.47 1.45 5.95
CA LEU A 102 20.33 0.24 5.15
C LEU A 102 21.49 0.06 4.14
N VAL A 103 21.95 1.14 3.51
CA VAL A 103 23.12 1.12 2.62
C VAL A 103 24.38 0.73 3.39
N ALA A 104 24.60 1.27 4.59
CA ALA A 104 25.73 0.90 5.43
C ALA A 104 25.73 -0.60 5.81
N ASN A 105 24.56 -1.16 6.14
CA ASN A 105 24.41 -2.60 6.38
C ASN A 105 24.75 -3.42 5.13
N LEU A 106 24.30 -2.99 3.94
CA LEU A 106 24.62 -3.66 2.68
C LEU A 106 26.14 -3.67 2.39
N LEU A 107 26.84 -2.57 2.69
CA LEU A 107 28.30 -2.50 2.58
C LEU A 107 28.98 -3.47 3.56
N LEU A 108 28.48 -3.57 4.80
CA LEU A 108 28.98 -4.56 5.76
C LEU A 108 28.79 -5.99 5.27
N PHE A 109 27.66 -6.32 4.65
CA PHE A 109 27.46 -7.65 4.03
C PHE A 109 28.45 -7.92 2.89
N ALA A 110 28.69 -6.93 2.02
CA ALA A 110 29.66 -7.06 0.94
C ALA A 110 31.08 -7.31 1.49
N LEU A 111 31.49 -6.54 2.51
CA LEU A 111 32.78 -6.70 3.19
C LEU A 111 32.89 -8.06 3.88
N ALA A 112 31.88 -8.45 4.67
CA ALA A 112 31.85 -9.72 5.38
C ALA A 112 31.96 -10.91 4.41
N ARG A 113 31.26 -10.84 3.26
CA ARG A 113 31.38 -11.87 2.22
C ARG A 113 32.76 -11.87 1.56
N SER A 114 33.33 -10.71 1.27
CA SER A 114 34.70 -10.63 0.71
C SER A 114 35.76 -11.20 1.66
N ALA A 115 35.48 -11.16 2.98
CA ALA A 115 36.30 -11.79 4.01
C ALA A 115 36.04 -13.29 4.18
N GLY A 116 35.19 -13.91 3.34
CA GLY A 116 34.88 -15.33 3.39
C GLY A 116 33.85 -15.74 4.46
N LEU A 117 33.17 -14.79 5.11
CA LEU A 117 32.14 -15.10 6.10
C LEU A 117 30.86 -15.62 5.44
N ARG A 118 30.22 -16.60 6.08
CA ARG A 118 28.89 -17.12 5.70
C ARG A 118 27.82 -16.15 6.15
N VAL A 119 27.27 -15.41 5.19
CA VAL A 119 26.31 -14.34 5.46
C VAL A 119 24.91 -14.67 4.95
N ALA A 120 24.68 -15.81 4.29
CA ALA A 120 23.45 -16.04 3.54
C ALA A 120 22.17 -15.91 4.39
N VAL A 121 22.12 -16.52 5.58
CA VAL A 121 20.93 -16.43 6.47
C VAL A 121 20.70 -15.01 6.95
N ALA A 122 21.74 -14.35 7.45
CA ALA A 122 21.65 -12.98 7.94
C ALA A 122 21.26 -11.99 6.82
N PHE A 123 21.85 -12.15 5.64
CA PHE A 123 21.53 -11.37 4.45
C PHE A 123 20.11 -11.65 3.96
N TYR A 124 19.64 -12.90 4.00
CA TYR A 124 18.29 -13.27 3.59
C TYR A 124 17.23 -12.56 4.43
N VAL A 125 17.37 -12.67 5.75
CA VAL A 125 16.48 -12.05 6.73
C VAL A 125 16.55 -10.52 6.62
N TRP A 126 17.76 -9.96 6.55
CA TRP A 126 17.96 -8.52 6.42
C TRP A 126 17.35 -7.98 5.12
N LEU A 127 17.58 -8.62 3.96
CA LEU A 127 17.04 -8.16 2.68
C LEU A 127 15.51 -8.25 2.66
N GLY A 128 14.96 -9.25 3.34
CA GLY A 128 13.53 -9.36 3.58
C GLY A 128 12.97 -8.17 4.35
N ILE A 129 13.60 -7.80 5.47
CA ILE A 129 13.23 -6.62 6.26
C ILE A 129 13.41 -5.34 5.43
N PHE A 130 14.54 -5.20 4.74
CA PHE A 130 14.85 -4.10 3.83
C PHE A 130 13.71 -3.87 2.85
N SER A 131 13.21 -4.93 2.20
CA SER A 131 12.17 -4.84 1.16
C SER A 131 10.86 -4.22 1.64
N VAL A 132 10.45 -4.55 2.87
CA VAL A 132 9.22 -4.04 3.48
C VAL A 132 9.43 -2.61 3.95
N MET A 133 10.57 -2.36 4.61
CA MET A 133 10.90 -1.08 5.21
C MET A 133 11.10 0.01 4.17
N ILE A 134 11.91 -0.23 3.13
CA ILE A 134 12.24 0.81 2.14
C ILE A 134 11.02 1.22 1.31
N LEU A 135 10.15 0.25 0.97
CA LEU A 135 8.95 0.52 0.20
C LEU A 135 7.95 1.33 1.01
N ALA A 136 7.71 0.95 2.27
CA ALA A 136 6.84 1.71 3.17
C ALA A 136 7.36 3.14 3.40
N LEU A 137 8.67 3.28 3.58
CA LEU A 137 9.34 4.57 3.77
C LEU A 137 9.24 5.47 2.54
N PHE A 138 9.46 4.91 1.35
CA PHE A 138 9.33 5.66 0.10
C PHE A 138 7.90 6.17 -0.10
N TRP A 139 6.89 5.33 0.14
CA TRP A 139 5.49 5.75 0.01
C TRP A 139 5.07 6.75 1.09
N ALA A 140 5.55 6.60 2.32
CA ALA A 140 5.34 7.59 3.38
C ALA A 140 5.94 8.94 2.99
N PHE A 141 7.19 8.95 2.51
CA PHE A 141 7.84 10.16 2.00
C PHE A 141 7.06 10.79 0.85
N ALA A 142 6.64 10.02 -0.16
CA ALA A 142 5.85 10.54 -1.27
C ALA A 142 4.47 11.09 -0.83
N ALA A 143 3.83 10.46 0.16
CA ALA A 143 2.56 10.92 0.74
C ALA A 143 2.73 12.21 1.55
N ASP A 144 3.83 12.37 2.28
CA ASP A 144 4.13 13.60 3.02
C ASP A 144 4.41 14.79 2.10
N LEU A 145 4.78 14.50 0.85
CA LEU A 145 5.13 15.49 -0.16
C LEU A 145 3.90 16.08 -0.88
N PHE A 146 2.92 15.26 -1.27
CA PHE A 146 1.77 15.71 -2.08
C PHE A 146 0.46 15.78 -1.30
N ASN A 147 -0.39 16.74 -1.65
CA ASN A 147 -1.78 16.70 -1.22
C ASN A 147 -2.57 15.60 -1.96
N LEU A 148 -3.74 15.25 -1.42
CA LEU A 148 -4.59 14.17 -1.93
C LEU A 148 -4.85 14.24 -3.44
N LYS A 149 -5.20 15.44 -3.96
CA LYS A 149 -5.56 15.62 -5.38
C LYS A 149 -4.36 15.42 -6.31
N SER A 150 -3.18 15.91 -5.93
CA SER A 150 -1.96 15.70 -6.70
C SER A 150 -1.49 14.24 -6.59
N GLY A 151 -1.55 13.63 -5.40
CA GLY A 151 -1.16 12.23 -5.17
C GLY A 151 -1.95 11.24 -6.02
N GLN A 152 -3.28 11.39 -6.10
CA GLN A 152 -4.17 10.53 -6.92
C GLN A 152 -3.76 10.46 -8.39
N ARG A 153 -3.19 11.54 -8.94
CA ARG A 153 -2.75 11.62 -10.33
C ARG A 153 -1.32 11.11 -10.51
N VAL A 154 -0.42 11.47 -9.60
CA VAL A 154 1.02 11.26 -9.75
C VAL A 154 1.47 9.86 -9.30
N PHE A 155 0.86 9.29 -8.26
CA PHE A 155 1.31 8.03 -7.68
C PHE A 155 1.23 6.82 -8.62
N PRO A 156 0.21 6.68 -9.49
CA PRO A 156 0.18 5.60 -10.47
C PRO A 156 1.40 5.60 -11.40
N LEU A 157 1.86 6.79 -11.82
CA LEU A 157 3.05 6.93 -12.66
C LEU A 157 4.33 6.55 -11.89
N ILE A 158 4.45 6.95 -10.62
CA ILE A 158 5.58 6.55 -9.76
C ILE A 158 5.60 5.03 -9.55
N ALA A 159 4.44 4.41 -9.31
CA ALA A 159 4.30 2.97 -9.19
C ALA A 159 4.71 2.24 -10.47
N ALA A 160 4.37 2.77 -11.65
CA ALA A 160 4.81 2.23 -12.93
C ALA A 160 6.34 2.27 -13.09
N ALA A 161 6.99 3.37 -12.68
CA ALA A 161 8.46 3.46 -12.67
C ALA A 161 9.10 2.44 -11.71
N ALA A 162 8.50 2.23 -10.54
CA ALA A 162 8.91 1.21 -9.57
C ALA A 162 8.82 -0.21 -10.17
N ALA A 163 7.71 -0.52 -10.84
CA ALA A 163 7.50 -1.81 -11.50
C ALA A 163 8.50 -2.05 -12.65
N LEU A 164 8.81 -1.01 -13.44
CA LEU A 164 9.83 -1.09 -14.48
C LEU A 164 11.23 -1.32 -13.89
N GLY A 165 11.55 -0.66 -12.77
CA GLY A 165 12.80 -0.88 -12.03
C GLY A 165 12.93 -2.32 -11.56
N ALA A 166 11.87 -2.89 -10.99
CA ALA A 166 11.82 -4.29 -10.59
C ALA A 166 12.06 -5.26 -11.77
N LEU A 167 11.39 -5.01 -12.90
CA LEU A 167 11.51 -5.84 -14.10
C LEU A 167 12.93 -5.82 -14.68
N LEU A 168 13.51 -4.63 -14.86
CA LEU A 168 14.87 -4.49 -15.39
C LEU A 168 15.92 -4.98 -14.40
N GLY A 169 15.71 -4.78 -13.09
CA GLY A 169 16.58 -5.32 -12.05
C GLY A 169 16.62 -6.84 -12.08
N ALA A 170 15.46 -7.51 -12.20
CA ALA A 170 15.40 -8.95 -12.33
C ALA A 170 16.09 -9.47 -13.61
N GLY A 171 15.88 -8.78 -14.73
CA GLY A 171 16.43 -9.17 -16.03
C GLY A 171 17.96 -9.03 -16.14
N LEU A 172 18.53 -7.96 -15.56
CA LEU A 172 19.98 -7.69 -15.61
C LEU A 172 20.77 -8.33 -14.47
N ALA A 173 20.11 -8.88 -13.46
CA ALA A 173 20.78 -9.42 -12.27
C ALA A 173 21.75 -10.56 -12.59
N GLY A 174 21.35 -11.51 -13.45
CA GLY A 174 22.22 -12.63 -13.83
C GLY A 174 23.47 -12.16 -14.58
N ASP A 175 23.30 -11.23 -15.52
CA ASP A 175 24.41 -10.64 -16.29
C ASP A 175 25.39 -9.88 -15.39
N LEU A 176 24.87 -9.08 -14.46
CA LEU A 176 25.67 -8.34 -13.50
C LEU A 176 26.36 -9.26 -12.49
N ASP A 177 25.70 -10.32 -12.02
CA ASP A 177 26.33 -11.31 -11.13
C ASP A 177 27.46 -12.07 -11.85
N ARG A 178 27.29 -12.42 -13.13
CA ARG A 178 28.37 -13.03 -13.93
C ARG A 178 29.57 -12.11 -14.07
N ALA A 179 29.36 -10.80 -14.19
CA ALA A 179 30.43 -9.82 -14.37
C ALA A 179 31.11 -9.40 -13.05
N LEU A 180 30.34 -9.23 -11.97
CA LEU A 180 30.79 -8.61 -10.72
C LEU A 180 30.88 -9.59 -9.55
N GLY A 181 30.27 -10.77 -9.67
CA GLY A 181 30.01 -11.68 -8.56
C GLY A 181 29.02 -11.10 -7.54
N HIS A 182 28.60 -11.94 -6.59
CA HIS A 182 27.55 -11.57 -5.64
C HIS A 182 27.94 -10.34 -4.79
N GLY A 183 29.20 -10.29 -4.34
CA GLY A 183 29.73 -9.16 -3.57
C GLY A 183 29.80 -7.88 -4.38
N GLY A 184 30.18 -7.96 -5.66
CA GLY A 184 30.18 -6.80 -6.54
C GLY A 184 28.77 -6.30 -6.86
N VAL A 185 27.79 -7.19 -7.00
CA VAL A 185 26.36 -6.80 -7.12
C VAL A 185 25.87 -6.08 -5.85
N MET A 186 26.27 -6.53 -4.65
CA MET A 186 25.95 -5.83 -3.40
C MET A 186 26.53 -4.41 -3.36
N LEU A 187 27.80 -4.24 -3.75
CA LEU A 187 28.45 -2.93 -3.83
C LEU A 187 27.79 -2.03 -4.89
N PHE A 188 27.46 -2.59 -6.06
CA PHE A 188 26.77 -1.86 -7.12
C PHE A 188 25.39 -1.38 -6.66
N ALA A 189 24.60 -2.25 -6.02
CA ALA A 189 23.31 -1.88 -5.44
C ALA A 189 23.46 -0.81 -4.35
N ALA A 190 24.48 -0.89 -3.49
CA ALA A 190 24.76 0.14 -2.49
C ALA A 190 25.05 1.50 -3.13
N CYS A 191 25.88 1.54 -4.18
CA CYS A 191 26.17 2.76 -4.96
C CYS A 191 24.90 3.34 -5.60
N LEU A 192 24.04 2.51 -6.17
CA LEU A 192 22.76 2.96 -6.75
C LEU A 192 21.85 3.59 -5.69
N LEU A 193 21.75 2.98 -4.50
CA LEU A 193 20.89 3.46 -3.41
C LEU A 193 21.36 4.79 -2.79
N CYS A 194 22.62 5.22 -3.03
CA CYS A 194 23.08 6.55 -2.66
C CYS A 194 22.36 7.67 -3.45
N LEU A 195 21.85 7.39 -4.66
CA LEU A 195 21.16 8.38 -5.49
C LEU A 195 19.83 8.85 -4.85
N PRO A 196 18.92 7.96 -4.40
CA PRO A 196 17.76 8.39 -3.63
C PRO A 196 18.12 9.15 -2.34
N CYS A 197 19.19 8.77 -1.64
CA CYS A 197 19.67 9.51 -0.45
C CYS A 197 20.04 10.96 -0.78
N TRP A 198 20.79 11.16 -1.87
CA TRP A 198 21.25 12.48 -2.29
C TRP A 198 20.11 13.35 -2.80
N THR A 199 19.16 12.77 -3.54
CA THR A 199 18.09 13.52 -4.22
C THR A 199 16.86 13.79 -3.34
N ALA A 200 16.70 13.12 -2.20
CA ALA A 200 15.52 13.25 -1.33
C ALA A 200 15.26 14.69 -0.87
N GLY A 201 16.26 15.37 -0.29
CA GLY A 201 16.08 16.74 0.23
C GLY A 201 15.76 17.76 -0.85
N GLY A 202 16.42 17.66 -2.01
CA GLY A 202 16.11 18.52 -3.15
C GLY A 202 14.79 18.21 -3.84
N THR A 203 14.14 17.08 -3.56
CA THR A 203 12.83 16.75 -4.14
C THR A 203 11.71 17.49 -3.42
N GLU A 204 11.84 17.65 -2.11
CA GLU A 204 10.88 18.39 -1.27
C GLU A 204 10.71 19.85 -1.72
N THR A 205 11.82 20.52 -2.06
CA THR A 205 11.82 21.93 -2.48
C THR A 205 11.27 22.18 -3.89
N LEU A 206 11.12 21.12 -4.70
CA LEU A 206 10.63 21.24 -6.08
C LEU A 206 9.11 21.16 -6.21
N ILE A 207 8.40 20.83 -5.13
CA ILE A 207 6.95 20.64 -5.19
C ILE A 207 6.25 22.00 -5.12
N PRO A 208 5.41 22.35 -6.11
CA PRO A 208 4.66 23.59 -6.08
C PRO A 208 3.75 23.67 -4.84
N ALA A 209 3.59 24.87 -4.26
CA ALA A 209 2.76 25.07 -3.07
C ALA A 209 1.30 24.59 -3.23
N GLY A 210 0.73 24.68 -4.44
CA GLY A 210 -0.63 24.18 -4.74
C GLY A 210 -0.74 22.65 -4.84
N SER A 211 0.38 21.94 -4.83
CA SER A 211 0.49 20.48 -4.93
C SER A 211 1.09 19.87 -3.66
N ALA A 212 1.76 20.67 -2.85
CA ALA A 212 2.34 20.27 -1.58
C ALA A 212 1.27 19.82 -0.58
N SER A 213 1.61 18.83 0.24
CA SER A 213 0.80 18.45 1.41
C SER A 213 0.81 19.61 2.42
N ARG A 214 -0.38 20.06 2.85
CA ARG A 214 -0.50 21.06 3.93
C ARG A 214 -0.01 20.40 5.22
N ALA A 215 0.85 21.10 5.96
CA ALA A 215 1.24 20.64 7.29
C ALA A 215 -0.02 20.44 8.14
N SER A 216 -0.29 19.18 8.51
CA SER A 216 -1.29 18.83 9.51
C SER A 216 -1.01 19.64 10.78
N GLY A 217 -1.99 20.40 11.27
CA GLY A 217 -1.85 21.06 12.57
C GLY A 217 -1.66 20.03 13.70
N PRO A 218 -1.32 20.46 14.94
CA PRO A 218 -1.07 19.58 16.10
C PRO A 218 -2.28 18.74 16.60
N GLY A 219 -3.24 18.39 15.75
CA GLY A 219 -4.40 17.54 16.03
C GLY A 219 -4.90 16.68 14.86
N ASP A 220 -4.30 16.79 13.67
CA ASP A 220 -4.76 16.10 12.44
C ASP A 220 -4.13 14.71 12.23
N SER A 221 -3.35 14.22 13.21
CA SER A 221 -2.85 12.84 13.15
C SER A 221 -4.02 11.88 13.37
N PRO A 222 -4.29 10.92 12.47
CA PRO A 222 -5.25 9.88 12.77
C PRO A 222 -4.84 9.23 14.10
N ALA A 223 -5.76 9.24 15.07
CA ALA A 223 -5.51 8.69 16.40
C ALA A 223 -4.92 7.28 16.24
N ALA A 224 -3.76 7.05 16.87
CA ALA A 224 -3.14 5.73 16.86
C ALA A 224 -4.08 4.78 17.60
N HIS A 225 -4.88 4.03 16.85
CA HIS A 225 -5.68 2.97 17.42
C HIS A 225 -4.73 1.95 18.07
N PRO A 226 -4.95 1.57 19.35
CA PRO A 226 -4.16 0.53 19.99
C PRO A 226 -4.11 -0.73 19.12
N LEU A 227 -2.98 -1.43 19.05
CA LEU A 227 -2.84 -2.65 18.23
C LEU A 227 -3.98 -3.65 18.51
N LEU A 228 -4.41 -3.75 19.77
CA LEU A 228 -5.53 -4.57 20.23
C LEU A 228 -6.89 -4.17 19.62
N GLN A 229 -7.11 -2.89 19.32
CA GLN A 229 -8.33 -2.44 18.65
C GLN A 229 -8.44 -3.04 17.24
N GLY A 230 -7.31 -3.14 16.53
CA GLY A 230 -7.29 -3.79 15.20
C GLY A 230 -7.74 -5.25 15.24
N PHE A 231 -7.29 -6.01 16.24
CA PHE A 231 -7.73 -7.38 16.45
C PHE A 231 -9.22 -7.47 16.78
N ALA A 232 -9.72 -6.58 17.65
CA ALA A 232 -11.14 -6.53 17.99
C ALA A 232 -12.01 -6.24 16.75
N VAL A 233 -11.60 -5.32 15.87
CA VAL A 233 -12.30 -5.00 14.61
C VAL A 233 -12.36 -6.22 13.70
N VAL A 234 -11.24 -6.93 13.51
CA VAL A 234 -11.20 -8.14 12.68
C VAL A 234 -12.11 -9.23 13.25
N TRP A 235 -12.08 -9.47 14.57
CA TRP A 235 -12.85 -10.55 15.19
C TRP A 235 -14.37 -10.30 15.17
N ARG A 236 -14.79 -9.03 15.35
CA ARG A 236 -16.20 -8.62 15.30
C ARG A 236 -16.78 -8.71 13.89
N SER A 237 -15.98 -8.43 12.85
CA SER A 237 -16.47 -8.46 11.47
C SER A 237 -16.43 -9.87 10.87
N PRO A 238 -17.58 -10.45 10.48
CA PRO A 238 -17.62 -11.76 9.86
C PRO A 238 -16.93 -11.77 8.48
N THR A 239 -16.93 -10.64 7.77
CA THR A 239 -16.22 -10.47 6.50
C THR A 239 -14.71 -10.44 6.70
N LEU A 240 -14.22 -9.65 7.68
CA LEU A 240 -12.78 -9.55 7.94
C LEU A 240 -12.18 -10.85 8.45
N ARG A 241 -12.91 -11.65 9.24
CA ARG A 241 -12.44 -12.99 9.64
C ARG A 241 -12.17 -13.90 8.44
N LEU A 242 -13.04 -13.87 7.43
CA LEU A 242 -12.82 -14.64 6.21
C LEU A 242 -11.64 -14.09 5.39
N ILE A 243 -11.49 -12.77 5.28
CA ILE A 243 -10.35 -12.16 4.59
C ILE A 243 -9.03 -12.48 5.32
N ALA A 244 -9.02 -12.46 6.65
CA ALA A 244 -7.86 -12.87 7.45
C ALA A 244 -7.51 -14.35 7.23
N ALA A 245 -8.52 -15.24 7.23
CA ALA A 245 -8.32 -16.66 6.92
C ALA A 245 -7.80 -16.87 5.49
N LEU A 246 -8.36 -16.15 4.51
CA LEU A 246 -7.90 -16.16 3.12
C LEU A 246 -6.41 -15.79 3.04
N VAL A 247 -6.00 -14.70 3.70
CA VAL A 247 -4.61 -14.22 3.66
C VAL A 247 -3.65 -15.21 4.34
N ILE A 248 -4.04 -15.81 5.46
CA ILE A 248 -3.23 -16.85 6.12
C ILE A 248 -3.05 -18.06 5.21
N VAL A 249 -4.15 -18.64 4.71
CA VAL A 249 -4.09 -19.86 3.87
C VAL A 249 -3.37 -19.57 2.56
N LEU A 250 -3.61 -18.40 1.96
CA LEU A 250 -2.91 -17.98 0.75
C LEU A 250 -1.39 -17.89 0.98
N ASN A 251 -0.95 -17.29 2.08
CA ASN A 251 0.47 -17.24 2.39
C ASN A 251 1.06 -18.61 2.70
N LEU A 252 0.28 -19.48 3.34
CA LEU A 252 0.72 -20.85 3.58
C LEU A 252 1.00 -21.58 2.25
N VAL A 253 0.08 -21.46 1.28
CA VAL A 253 0.26 -22.02 -0.07
C VAL A 253 1.48 -21.42 -0.75
N ASN A 254 1.60 -20.08 -0.79
CA ASN A 254 2.72 -19.39 -1.46
C ASN A 254 4.08 -19.76 -0.85
N THR A 255 4.21 -19.71 0.48
CA THR A 255 5.49 -19.94 1.17
C THR A 255 5.89 -21.41 1.09
N ASN A 256 4.92 -22.34 1.17
CA ASN A 256 5.19 -23.75 0.89
C ASN A 256 5.53 -24.00 -0.59
N GLY A 257 4.92 -23.27 -1.52
CA GLY A 257 5.24 -23.33 -2.95
C GLY A 257 6.69 -22.92 -3.24
N GLU A 258 7.16 -21.86 -2.58
CA GLU A 258 8.56 -21.42 -2.63
C GLU A 258 9.52 -22.46 -2.00
N TYR A 259 9.09 -23.18 -0.95
CA TYR A 259 9.84 -24.33 -0.42
C TYR A 259 9.92 -25.47 -1.45
N ILE A 260 8.80 -25.84 -2.08
CA ILE A 260 8.77 -26.88 -3.14
C ILE A 260 9.74 -26.51 -4.27
N LEU A 261 9.68 -25.27 -4.76
CA LEU A 261 10.62 -24.79 -5.79
C LEU A 261 12.08 -24.91 -5.35
N ALA A 262 12.38 -24.45 -4.13
CA ALA A 262 13.72 -24.53 -3.56
C ALA A 262 14.20 -25.99 -3.47
N SER A 263 13.36 -26.92 -3.02
CA SER A 263 13.69 -28.35 -2.96
C SER A 263 14.01 -28.93 -4.34
N PHE A 264 13.22 -28.60 -5.37
CA PHE A 264 13.48 -29.05 -6.74
C PHE A 264 14.74 -28.44 -7.34
N VAL A 265 15.01 -27.16 -7.05
CA VAL A 265 16.24 -26.48 -7.47
C VAL A 265 17.47 -27.12 -6.81
N THR A 266 17.46 -27.30 -5.49
CA THR A 266 18.56 -27.93 -4.76
C THR A 266 18.78 -29.38 -5.21
N ALA A 267 17.71 -30.13 -5.48
CA ALA A 267 17.82 -31.49 -6.01
C ALA A 267 18.47 -31.51 -7.41
N HIS A 268 18.09 -30.58 -8.29
CA HIS A 268 18.65 -30.50 -9.64
C HIS A 268 20.15 -30.16 -9.66
N THR A 269 20.60 -29.32 -8.73
CA THR A 269 22.00 -28.86 -8.68
C THR A 269 22.89 -29.71 -7.77
N ARG A 270 22.35 -30.74 -7.12
CA ARG A 270 23.05 -31.51 -6.07
C ARG A 270 24.38 -32.11 -6.54
N ASP A 271 24.40 -32.59 -7.78
CA ASP A 271 25.56 -33.27 -8.36
C ASP A 271 26.48 -32.32 -9.15
N MET A 272 26.12 -31.03 -9.22
CA MET A 272 26.96 -29.99 -9.83
C MET A 272 28.06 -29.57 -8.87
N ASN A 273 29.18 -29.07 -9.41
CA ASN A 273 30.16 -28.41 -8.56
C ASN A 273 29.55 -27.15 -7.91
N PRO A 274 30.00 -26.72 -6.71
CA PRO A 274 29.35 -25.62 -5.97
C PRO A 274 29.29 -24.30 -6.75
N GLU A 275 30.32 -23.99 -7.54
CA GLU A 275 30.36 -22.76 -8.33
C GLU A 275 29.37 -22.79 -9.50
N ALA A 276 29.27 -23.89 -10.24
CA ALA A 276 28.31 -24.04 -11.33
C ALA A 276 26.88 -24.15 -10.79
N ALA A 277 26.68 -24.84 -9.67
CA ALA A 277 25.40 -24.86 -8.96
C ALA A 277 24.94 -23.44 -8.63
N GLN A 278 25.81 -22.62 -8.01
CA GLN A 278 25.47 -21.24 -7.67
C GLN A 278 25.17 -20.39 -8.91
N ARG A 279 26.00 -20.47 -9.97
CA ARG A 279 25.77 -19.73 -11.23
C ARG A 279 24.45 -20.14 -11.88
N TRP A 280 24.19 -21.44 -11.98
CA TRP A 280 22.94 -21.96 -12.54
C TRP A 280 21.73 -21.51 -11.72
N MET A 281 21.83 -21.52 -10.38
CA MET A 281 20.75 -21.03 -9.51
C MET A 281 20.50 -19.52 -9.74
N THR A 282 21.55 -18.71 -9.86
CA THR A 282 21.41 -17.28 -10.16
C THR A 282 20.66 -17.07 -11.47
N ASP A 283 21.07 -17.74 -12.54
CA ASP A 283 20.41 -17.62 -13.85
C ASP A 283 18.95 -18.12 -13.80
N PHE A 284 18.71 -19.20 -13.06
CA PHE A 284 17.37 -19.74 -12.83
C PHE A 284 16.47 -18.72 -12.13
N TYR A 285 16.91 -18.16 -10.99
CA TYR A 285 16.12 -17.20 -10.21
C TYR A 285 15.98 -15.83 -10.92
N ALA A 286 16.99 -15.40 -11.68
CA ALA A 286 16.90 -14.23 -12.55
C ALA A 286 15.77 -14.41 -13.58
N ASN A 287 15.77 -15.53 -14.30
CA ASN A 287 14.73 -15.82 -15.29
C ASN A 287 13.35 -16.02 -14.64
N TYR A 288 13.29 -16.71 -13.51
CA TYR A 288 12.06 -16.91 -12.74
C TYR A 288 11.43 -15.57 -12.31
N LEU A 289 12.22 -14.67 -11.71
CA LEU A 289 11.75 -13.37 -11.25
C LEU A 289 11.41 -12.43 -12.40
N PHE A 290 12.21 -12.42 -13.48
CA PHE A 290 11.93 -11.63 -14.68
C PHE A 290 10.60 -12.03 -15.31
N THR A 291 10.40 -13.33 -15.53
CA THR A 291 9.18 -13.85 -16.16
C THR A 291 7.97 -13.60 -15.26
N THR A 292 8.08 -13.86 -13.96
CA THR A 292 7.00 -13.64 -12.99
C THR A 292 6.58 -12.16 -12.94
N THR A 293 7.56 -11.25 -12.89
CA THR A 293 7.31 -9.81 -12.81
C THR A 293 6.76 -9.26 -14.12
N GLY A 294 7.32 -9.69 -15.26
CA GLY A 294 6.90 -9.27 -16.59
C GLY A 294 5.48 -9.74 -16.90
N LEU A 295 5.19 -11.02 -16.67
CA LEU A 295 3.84 -11.57 -16.88
C LEU A 295 2.82 -10.95 -15.91
N GLY A 296 3.18 -10.75 -14.64
CA GLY A 296 2.32 -10.07 -13.68
C GLY A 296 1.98 -8.63 -14.11
N PHE A 297 2.97 -7.90 -14.64
CA PHE A 297 2.75 -6.57 -15.20
C PHE A 297 1.80 -6.58 -16.40
N LEU A 298 1.95 -7.54 -17.32
CA LEU A 298 1.05 -7.70 -18.47
C LEU A 298 -0.38 -8.05 -18.03
N ILE A 299 -0.55 -8.96 -17.05
CA ILE A 299 -1.86 -9.29 -16.48
C ILE A 299 -2.49 -8.05 -15.85
N GLN A 300 -1.71 -7.28 -15.08
CA GLN A 300 -2.17 -6.05 -14.44
C GLN A 300 -2.69 -5.02 -15.45
N LEU A 301 -1.95 -4.80 -16.55
CA LEU A 301 -2.30 -3.81 -17.56
C LEU A 301 -3.48 -4.23 -18.43
N PHE A 302 -3.51 -5.48 -18.87
CA PHE A 302 -4.44 -5.90 -19.93
C PHE A 302 -5.60 -6.75 -19.42
N LEU A 303 -5.40 -7.56 -18.37
CA LEU A 303 -6.36 -8.59 -17.99
C LEU A 303 -7.21 -8.24 -16.77
N VAL A 304 -6.67 -7.51 -15.79
CA VAL A 304 -7.39 -7.24 -14.52
C VAL A 304 -8.74 -6.54 -14.75
N SER A 305 -8.78 -5.43 -15.50
CA SER A 305 -10.05 -4.71 -15.79
C SER A 305 -11.05 -5.61 -16.51
N ARG A 306 -10.59 -6.35 -17.53
CA ARG A 306 -11.42 -7.24 -18.35
C ARG A 306 -11.99 -8.40 -17.56
N ILE A 307 -11.22 -8.94 -16.61
CA ILE A 307 -11.69 -10.02 -15.72
C ILE A 307 -12.78 -9.45 -14.79
N TYR A 308 -12.57 -8.27 -14.21
CA TYR A 308 -13.56 -7.64 -13.34
C TYR A 308 -14.88 -7.35 -14.07
N GLU A 309 -14.80 -6.84 -15.30
CA GLU A 309 -15.98 -6.58 -16.14
C GLU A 309 -16.77 -7.86 -16.46
N ARG A 310 -16.09 -9.01 -16.63
CA ARG A 310 -16.74 -10.27 -17.02
C ARG A 310 -17.27 -11.10 -15.85
N VAL A 311 -16.50 -11.23 -14.77
CA VAL A 311 -16.82 -12.15 -13.66
C VAL A 311 -17.00 -11.46 -12.31
N GLY A 312 -16.79 -10.14 -12.23
CA GLY A 312 -16.86 -9.36 -11.01
C GLY A 312 -15.76 -9.69 -9.98
N ILE A 313 -15.74 -8.94 -8.88
CA ILE A 313 -14.79 -9.14 -7.77
C ILE A 313 -14.88 -10.56 -7.17
N PRO A 314 -16.09 -11.12 -6.89
CA PRO A 314 -16.21 -12.49 -6.38
C PRO A 314 -15.65 -13.56 -7.31
N GLY A 315 -15.87 -13.43 -8.63
CA GLY A 315 -15.35 -14.36 -9.61
C GLY A 315 -13.83 -14.24 -9.76
N ALA A 316 -13.31 -13.02 -9.80
CA ALA A 316 -11.87 -12.74 -9.84
C ALA A 316 -11.13 -13.36 -8.64
N LEU A 317 -11.76 -13.38 -7.45
CA LEU A 317 -11.18 -13.96 -6.24
C LEU A 317 -10.98 -15.49 -6.35
N CYS A 318 -11.77 -16.17 -7.18
CA CYS A 318 -11.69 -17.61 -7.39
C CYS A 318 -10.64 -18.01 -8.44
N VAL A 319 -10.15 -17.08 -9.26
CA VAL A 319 -9.17 -17.37 -10.32
C VAL A 319 -7.87 -17.94 -9.76
N LEU A 320 -7.31 -17.31 -8.72
CA LEU A 320 -6.04 -17.73 -8.14
C LEU A 320 -6.12 -19.12 -7.46
N PRO A 321 -7.11 -19.43 -6.59
CA PRO A 321 -7.22 -20.76 -6.01
C PRO A 321 -7.47 -21.87 -7.04
N VAL A 322 -8.26 -21.61 -8.09
CA VAL A 322 -8.45 -22.58 -9.18
C VAL A 322 -7.14 -22.86 -9.90
N LEU A 323 -6.38 -21.80 -10.21
CA LEU A 323 -5.06 -21.93 -10.81
C LEU A 323 -4.11 -22.74 -9.91
N MET A 324 -4.10 -22.47 -8.60
CA MET A 324 -3.29 -23.20 -7.62
C MET A 324 -3.66 -24.70 -7.59
N ILE A 325 -4.94 -25.06 -7.58
CA ILE A 325 -5.37 -26.46 -7.63
C ILE A 325 -4.84 -27.15 -8.89
N VAL A 326 -4.98 -26.51 -10.06
CA VAL A 326 -4.47 -27.05 -11.33
C VAL A 326 -2.95 -27.20 -11.28
N ASN A 327 -2.24 -26.19 -10.81
CA ASN A 327 -0.79 -26.17 -10.68
C ASN A 327 -0.28 -27.31 -9.79
N TYR A 328 -0.76 -27.43 -8.55
CA TYR A 328 -0.28 -28.45 -7.62
C TYR A 328 -0.70 -29.86 -8.04
N SER A 329 -1.86 -30.01 -8.70
CA SER A 329 -2.25 -31.29 -9.32
C SER A 329 -1.30 -31.66 -10.46
N LEU A 330 -0.92 -30.70 -11.30
CA LEU A 330 0.03 -30.93 -12.39
C LEU A 330 1.43 -31.27 -11.87
N ILE A 331 1.91 -30.59 -10.82
CA ILE A 331 3.18 -30.90 -10.17
C ILE A 331 3.15 -32.31 -9.55
N ALA A 332 2.03 -32.74 -8.96
CA ALA A 332 1.89 -34.07 -8.41
C ALA A 332 1.97 -35.17 -9.48
N LEU A 333 1.42 -34.91 -10.67
CA LEU A 333 1.46 -35.82 -11.82
C LEU A 333 2.83 -35.82 -12.52
N LEU A 334 3.44 -34.65 -12.65
CA LEU A 334 4.69 -34.43 -13.37
C LEU A 334 5.69 -33.69 -12.47
N PRO A 335 6.35 -34.38 -11.52
CA PRO A 335 7.27 -33.78 -10.56
C PRO A 335 8.62 -33.48 -11.22
N VAL A 336 8.63 -32.53 -12.16
CA VAL A 336 9.82 -32.04 -12.83
C VAL A 336 9.97 -30.54 -12.63
N LEU A 337 11.20 -30.09 -12.46
CA LEU A 337 11.53 -28.69 -12.14
C LEU A 337 10.90 -27.69 -13.14
N ALA A 338 10.83 -28.03 -14.43
CA ALA A 338 10.24 -27.16 -15.45
C ALA A 338 8.73 -26.91 -15.20
N VAL A 339 7.99 -27.94 -14.78
CA VAL A 339 6.57 -27.83 -14.44
C VAL A 339 6.38 -27.01 -13.17
N VAL A 340 7.20 -27.25 -12.14
CA VAL A 340 7.18 -26.49 -10.88
C VAL A 340 7.45 -25.00 -11.15
N LYS A 341 8.46 -24.69 -11.96
CA LYS A 341 8.79 -23.32 -12.36
C LYS A 341 7.62 -22.65 -13.09
N LEU A 342 7.05 -23.32 -14.10
CA LEU A 342 5.93 -22.76 -14.87
C LEU A 342 4.70 -22.49 -13.97
N ALA A 343 4.35 -23.46 -13.13
CA ALA A 343 3.25 -23.34 -12.19
C ALA A 343 3.42 -22.12 -11.27
N LEU A 344 4.59 -21.97 -10.64
CA LEU A 344 4.86 -20.86 -9.73
C LEU A 344 4.99 -19.51 -10.42
N VAL A 345 5.51 -19.46 -11.65
CA VAL A 345 5.48 -18.24 -12.46
C VAL A 345 4.03 -17.79 -12.67
N LEU A 346 3.15 -18.69 -13.12
CA LEU A 346 1.74 -18.38 -13.34
C LEU A 346 1.05 -17.96 -12.03
N GLU A 347 1.26 -18.72 -10.96
CA GLU A 347 0.68 -18.46 -9.63
C GLU A 347 1.08 -17.09 -9.10
N ASN A 348 2.39 -16.79 -9.07
CA ASN A 348 2.88 -15.53 -8.54
C ASN A 348 2.54 -14.34 -9.45
N SER A 349 2.56 -14.51 -10.77
CA SER A 349 2.12 -13.46 -11.70
C SER A 349 0.66 -13.09 -11.48
N VAL A 350 -0.24 -14.08 -11.33
CA VAL A 350 -1.67 -13.84 -11.06
C VAL A 350 -1.87 -13.29 -9.65
N ASN A 351 -1.15 -13.79 -8.65
CA ASN A 351 -1.26 -13.33 -7.27
C ASN A 351 -0.81 -11.86 -7.11
N TYR A 352 0.33 -11.49 -7.68
CA TYR A 352 0.86 -10.12 -7.57
C TYR A 352 0.04 -9.09 -8.36
N SER A 353 -0.70 -9.51 -9.38
CA SER A 353 -1.55 -8.64 -10.19
C SER A 353 -3.02 -8.71 -9.76
N LEU A 354 -3.77 -9.65 -10.34
CA LEU A 354 -5.20 -9.85 -10.09
C LEU A 354 -5.48 -10.14 -8.61
N GLY A 355 -4.71 -11.02 -7.97
CA GLY A 355 -4.92 -11.43 -6.59
C GLY A 355 -4.84 -10.25 -5.62
N THR A 356 -3.76 -9.48 -5.69
CA THR A 356 -3.58 -8.26 -4.88
C THR A 356 -4.68 -7.24 -5.15
N THR A 357 -4.97 -6.96 -6.42
CA THR A 357 -6.02 -5.99 -6.80
C THR A 357 -7.39 -6.44 -6.27
N THR A 358 -7.68 -7.75 -6.32
CA THR A 358 -8.97 -8.32 -5.87
C THR A 358 -9.10 -8.23 -4.36
N ARG A 359 -8.05 -8.61 -3.62
CA ARG A 359 -8.03 -8.47 -2.16
C ARG A 359 -8.25 -7.04 -1.71
N HIS A 360 -7.67 -6.05 -2.39
CA HIS A 360 -7.94 -4.65 -2.07
C HIS A 360 -9.38 -4.23 -2.38
N ALA A 361 -9.95 -4.72 -3.48
CA ALA A 361 -11.33 -4.45 -3.85
C ALA A 361 -12.35 -5.01 -2.85
N LEU A 362 -12.02 -6.09 -2.12
CA LEU A 362 -12.89 -6.67 -1.07
C LEU A 362 -13.21 -5.71 0.08
N TYR A 363 -12.38 -4.68 0.28
CA TYR A 363 -12.58 -3.67 1.30
C TYR A 363 -13.41 -2.48 0.81
N LEU A 364 -13.80 -2.42 -0.46
CA LEU A 364 -14.60 -1.30 -0.97
C LEU A 364 -15.96 -1.17 -0.26
N PRO A 365 -16.78 -2.24 -0.11
CA PRO A 365 -18.10 -2.17 0.50
C PRO A 365 -18.08 -2.38 2.03
N VAL A 366 -16.95 -2.18 2.71
CA VAL A 366 -16.89 -2.28 4.18
C VAL A 366 -16.75 -0.89 4.84
N PRO A 367 -17.28 -0.72 6.07
CA PRO A 367 -17.18 0.55 6.81
C PRO A 367 -15.75 1.04 6.99
N ARG A 368 -15.56 2.35 7.23
CA ARG A 368 -14.22 2.97 7.34
C ARG A 368 -13.35 2.31 8.40
N GLU A 369 -13.87 1.99 9.58
CA GLU A 369 -13.09 1.30 10.62
C GLU A 369 -12.50 -0.03 10.10
N GLN A 370 -13.29 -0.82 9.37
CA GLN A 370 -12.82 -2.07 8.77
C GLN A 370 -11.82 -1.82 7.62
N LYS A 371 -12.02 -0.76 6.83
CA LYS A 371 -11.20 -0.37 5.68
C LYS A 371 -9.82 0.16 6.08
N TYR A 372 -9.72 0.91 7.19
CA TYR A 372 -8.47 1.53 7.62
C TYR A 372 -7.78 0.77 8.75
N VAL A 373 -8.52 0.39 9.79
CA VAL A 373 -7.96 -0.32 10.96
C VAL A 373 -7.89 -1.81 10.67
N GLY A 374 -9.01 -2.41 10.27
CA GLY A 374 -9.10 -3.85 9.99
C GLY A 374 -8.14 -4.31 8.89
N LYS A 375 -8.16 -3.64 7.74
CA LYS A 375 -7.26 -3.93 6.61
C LYS A 375 -5.79 -3.87 7.02
N HIS A 376 -5.38 -2.82 7.72
CA HIS A 376 -4.00 -2.67 8.16
C HIS A 376 -3.57 -3.82 9.07
N THR A 377 -4.43 -4.26 10.00
CA THR A 377 -4.18 -5.42 10.85
C THR A 377 -4.04 -6.71 10.04
N VAL A 378 -4.91 -6.93 9.04
CA VAL A 378 -4.81 -8.11 8.17
C VAL A 378 -3.51 -8.11 7.36
N ASP A 379 -3.20 -7.00 6.70
CA ASP A 379 -2.04 -6.88 5.80
C ASP A 379 -0.71 -6.90 6.57
N THR A 380 -0.68 -6.47 7.84
CA THR A 380 0.55 -6.40 8.64
C THR A 380 0.78 -7.63 9.52
N PHE A 381 -0.27 -8.13 10.19
CA PHE A 381 -0.13 -9.20 11.18
C PHE A 381 -0.54 -10.56 10.62
N PHE A 382 -1.78 -10.71 10.15
CA PHE A 382 -2.29 -11.99 9.67
C PHE A 382 -1.52 -12.52 8.46
N PHE A 383 -1.04 -11.61 7.60
CA PHE A 383 -0.10 -11.94 6.54
C PHE A 383 1.15 -12.67 7.08
N ARG A 384 1.77 -12.10 8.12
CA ARG A 384 3.01 -12.61 8.72
C ARG A 384 2.82 -13.88 9.53
N VAL A 385 1.64 -14.07 10.13
CA VAL A 385 1.29 -15.34 10.79
C VAL A 385 1.36 -16.50 9.80
N GLY A 386 0.93 -16.31 8.55
CA GLY A 386 1.05 -17.32 7.50
C GLY A 386 2.51 -17.73 7.24
N ASP A 387 3.43 -16.77 7.17
CA ASP A 387 4.86 -17.03 6.97
C ASP A 387 5.47 -17.84 8.14
N VAL A 388 5.13 -17.49 9.38
CA VAL A 388 5.61 -18.19 10.59
C VAL A 388 5.03 -19.61 10.66
N LEU A 389 3.73 -19.77 10.38
CA LEU A 389 3.09 -21.07 10.34
C LEU A 389 3.68 -21.97 9.26
N SER A 390 4.00 -21.42 8.08
CA SER A 390 4.66 -22.18 7.01
C SER A 390 6.01 -22.74 7.46
N GLY A 391 6.87 -21.93 8.10
CA GLY A 391 8.14 -22.43 8.65
C GLY A 391 7.94 -23.53 9.71
N GLY A 392 6.92 -23.41 10.55
CA GLY A 392 6.55 -24.45 11.51
C GLY A 392 6.05 -25.74 10.84
N ILE A 393 5.23 -25.63 9.79
CA ILE A 393 4.79 -26.78 8.99
C ILE A 393 5.99 -27.43 8.31
N VAL A 394 6.90 -26.65 7.72
CA VAL A 394 8.11 -27.21 7.10
C VAL A 394 8.95 -27.96 8.11
N PHE A 395 9.12 -27.43 9.33
CA PHE A 395 9.84 -28.10 10.40
C PHE A 395 9.20 -29.42 10.80
N VAL A 396 7.90 -29.41 11.14
CA VAL A 396 7.19 -30.62 11.58
C VAL A 396 7.13 -31.65 10.46
N ALA A 397 6.75 -31.24 9.25
CA ALA A 397 6.61 -32.14 8.12
C ALA A 397 7.96 -32.74 7.71
N SER A 398 9.02 -31.96 7.59
CA SER A 398 10.34 -32.47 7.15
C SER A 398 11.08 -33.24 8.25
N THR A 399 11.09 -32.73 9.48
CA THR A 399 11.97 -33.22 10.55
C THR A 399 11.28 -34.25 11.44
N VAL A 400 9.98 -34.08 11.72
CA VAL A 400 9.23 -34.99 12.63
C VAL A 400 8.54 -36.10 11.86
N ILE A 401 7.89 -35.77 10.75
CA ILE A 401 7.09 -36.73 9.94
C ILE A 401 7.93 -37.38 8.83
N GLY A 402 9.01 -36.73 8.38
CA GLY A 402 9.80 -37.22 7.24
C GLY A 402 9.08 -37.07 5.90
N LEU A 403 8.17 -36.11 5.79
CA LEU A 403 7.37 -35.84 4.60
C LEU A 403 8.26 -35.32 3.47
N GLY A 404 8.35 -36.07 2.37
CA GLY A 404 9.06 -35.63 1.17
C GLY A 404 8.33 -34.53 0.40
N THR A 405 8.97 -33.99 -0.64
CA THR A 405 8.43 -32.89 -1.47
C THR A 405 7.04 -33.19 -2.05
N THR A 406 6.75 -34.44 -2.43
CA THR A 406 5.42 -34.87 -2.90
C THR A 406 4.33 -34.64 -1.86
N GLY A 407 4.62 -34.85 -0.57
CA GLY A 407 3.66 -34.58 0.50
C GLY A 407 3.34 -33.10 0.65
N PHE A 408 4.33 -32.22 0.46
CA PHE A 408 4.09 -30.76 0.41
C PHE A 408 3.25 -30.35 -0.78
N VAL A 409 3.46 -30.97 -1.96
CA VAL A 409 2.63 -30.71 -3.15
C VAL A 409 1.17 -31.08 -2.88
N LEU A 410 0.91 -32.25 -2.29
CA LEU A 410 -0.44 -32.68 -1.91
C LEU A 410 -1.05 -31.78 -0.82
N THR A 411 -0.25 -31.35 0.15
CA THR A 411 -0.68 -30.39 1.18
C THR A 411 -1.08 -29.05 0.54
N ASN A 412 -0.32 -28.56 -0.43
CA ASN A 412 -0.68 -27.33 -1.14
C ASN A 412 -1.91 -27.52 -2.02
N ALA A 413 -2.12 -28.68 -2.65
CA ALA A 413 -3.36 -28.97 -3.37
C ALA A 413 -4.60 -28.93 -2.45
N THR A 414 -4.50 -29.50 -1.25
CA THR A 414 -5.61 -29.46 -0.27
C THR A 414 -5.85 -28.05 0.27
N LEU A 415 -4.78 -27.32 0.63
CA LEU A 415 -4.87 -25.92 1.06
C LEU A 415 -5.45 -25.02 -0.05
N SER A 416 -5.15 -25.28 -1.33
CA SER A 416 -5.74 -24.54 -2.46
C SER A 416 -7.24 -24.81 -2.59
N GLY A 417 -7.69 -26.05 -2.32
CA GLY A 417 -9.10 -26.39 -2.22
C GLY A 417 -9.80 -25.63 -1.08
N LEU A 418 -9.19 -25.59 0.11
CA LEU A 418 -9.69 -24.78 1.23
C LEU A 418 -9.73 -23.29 0.87
N LEU A 419 -8.70 -22.78 0.20
CA LEU A 419 -8.64 -21.40 -0.25
C LEU A 419 -9.78 -21.07 -1.22
N LEU A 420 -10.11 -21.98 -2.14
CA LEU A 420 -11.26 -21.82 -3.04
C LEU A 420 -12.58 -21.75 -2.26
N LEU A 421 -12.78 -22.62 -1.26
CA LEU A 421 -13.98 -22.59 -0.41
C LEU A 421 -14.10 -21.25 0.34
N ILE A 422 -13.00 -20.75 0.90
CA ILE A 422 -12.96 -19.43 1.56
C ILE A 422 -13.26 -18.32 0.56
N SER A 423 -12.67 -18.34 -0.63
CA SER A 423 -12.93 -17.37 -1.70
C SER A 423 -14.41 -17.33 -2.10
N VAL A 424 -15.06 -18.49 -2.24
CA VAL A 424 -16.50 -18.56 -2.53
C VAL A 424 -17.33 -18.00 -1.38
N ALA A 425 -16.97 -18.31 -0.12
CA ALA A 425 -17.66 -17.78 1.05
C ALA A 425 -17.55 -16.24 1.17
N ILE A 426 -16.36 -15.69 0.89
CA ILE A 426 -16.14 -14.23 0.79
C ILE A 426 -16.97 -13.65 -0.34
N GLY A 427 -16.96 -14.28 -1.51
CA GLY A 427 -17.67 -13.82 -2.69
C GLY A 427 -19.18 -13.65 -2.46
N ARG A 428 -19.80 -14.57 -1.70
CA ARG A 428 -21.21 -14.46 -1.30
C ARG A 428 -21.46 -13.23 -0.43
N ARG A 429 -20.70 -13.08 0.67
CA ARG A 429 -20.84 -11.93 1.59
C ARG A 429 -20.49 -10.59 0.96
N HIS A 430 -19.55 -10.57 0.02
CA HIS A 430 -19.17 -9.36 -0.69
C HIS A 430 -20.34 -8.83 -1.52
N ARG A 431 -21.14 -9.70 -2.16
CA ARG A 431 -22.35 -9.28 -2.88
C ARG A 431 -23.38 -8.66 -1.94
N ASP A 432 -23.62 -9.31 -0.79
CA ASP A 432 -24.56 -8.80 0.22
C ASP A 432 -24.13 -7.42 0.75
N ASN A 433 -22.84 -7.25 1.07
CA ASN A 433 -22.31 -5.97 1.56
C ASN A 433 -22.34 -4.90 0.46
N ALA A 434 -22.01 -5.25 -0.78
CA ALA A 434 -22.07 -4.31 -1.90
C ALA A 434 -23.50 -3.79 -2.13
N GLN A 435 -24.51 -4.65 -2.02
CA GLN A 435 -25.91 -4.23 -2.10
C GLN A 435 -26.30 -3.29 -0.95
N ARG A 436 -25.83 -3.55 0.29
CA ARG A 436 -26.07 -2.66 1.43
C ARG A 436 -25.36 -1.32 1.29
N SER A 437 -24.11 -1.31 0.82
CA SER A 437 -23.37 -0.06 0.60
C SER A 437 -23.95 0.79 -0.53
N LEU A 438 -24.63 0.19 -1.51
CA LEU A 438 -25.36 0.94 -2.54
C LEU A 438 -26.70 1.47 -2.03
N ALA A 439 -27.18 1.02 -0.87
CA ALA A 439 -28.37 1.53 -0.20
C ALA A 439 -28.01 2.69 0.75
N ASN A 440 -27.21 3.64 0.23
CA ASN A 440 -26.76 4.84 0.94
C ASN A 440 -27.95 5.61 1.53
N GLN A 441 -27.81 6.06 2.77
CA GLN A 441 -28.82 6.82 3.50
C GLN A 441 -28.48 8.31 3.43
N PRO A 442 -29.49 9.18 3.29
CA PRO A 442 -29.22 10.61 3.30
C PRO A 442 -28.66 11.04 4.65
N PRO A 443 -27.77 12.06 4.67
CA PRO A 443 -27.36 12.67 5.91
C PRO A 443 -28.57 13.21 6.68
N VAL A 444 -28.42 13.39 7.97
CA VAL A 444 -29.48 13.83 8.89
C VAL A 444 -29.02 15.07 9.64
N ALA A 445 -29.90 16.06 9.77
CA ALA A 445 -29.71 17.17 10.68
C ALA A 445 -29.82 16.66 12.13
N ALA A 446 -28.71 16.65 12.85
CA ALA A 446 -28.62 16.10 14.20
C ALA A 446 -28.46 17.19 15.28
N GLY A 447 -28.12 18.41 14.87
CA GLY A 447 -28.08 19.57 15.75
C GLY A 447 -28.67 20.79 15.06
N ASP A 448 -29.25 21.69 15.84
CA ASP A 448 -29.80 22.94 15.34
C ASP A 448 -28.72 24.02 15.21
N LEU A 449 -28.99 25.01 14.36
CA LEU A 449 -28.21 26.24 14.27
C LEU A 449 -29.03 27.37 14.87
N GLU A 450 -28.50 27.99 15.92
CA GLU A 450 -29.17 29.11 16.57
C GLU A 450 -29.17 30.37 15.70
N ASP A 451 -30.25 31.14 15.81
CA ASP A 451 -30.37 32.44 15.16
C ASP A 451 -29.34 33.43 15.74
N LEU A 452 -28.74 34.24 14.88
CA LEU A 452 -27.64 35.12 15.24
C LEU A 452 -28.02 36.58 15.04
N SER A 453 -27.70 37.44 16.02
CA SER A 453 -27.79 38.89 15.89
C SER A 453 -26.39 39.50 15.80
N ILE A 454 -26.13 40.28 14.74
CA ILE A 454 -24.82 40.89 14.47
C ILE A 454 -24.89 42.41 14.33
N PRO A 455 -23.90 43.16 14.85
CA PRO A 455 -23.83 44.61 14.70
C PRO A 455 -23.54 45.03 13.24
N ALA A 456 -24.01 46.23 12.85
CA ALA A 456 -23.74 46.78 11.53
C ALA A 456 -22.24 47.16 11.41
N GLY A 457 -21.62 46.87 10.25
CA GLY A 457 -20.25 47.31 9.96
C GLY A 457 -19.12 46.51 10.64
N GLU A 458 -19.43 45.63 11.60
CA GLU A 458 -18.41 44.85 12.33
C GLU A 458 -18.33 43.39 11.83
N PRO A 459 -17.11 42.84 11.69
CA PRO A 459 -16.92 41.47 11.23
C PRO A 459 -17.29 40.46 12.32
N THR A 460 -18.16 39.50 11.99
CA THR A 460 -18.58 38.41 12.90
C THR A 460 -18.27 37.06 12.30
N ARG A 461 -17.85 36.09 13.13
CA ARG A 461 -17.57 34.71 12.70
C ARG A 461 -18.49 33.72 13.39
N LEU A 462 -18.97 32.74 12.64
CA LEU A 462 -19.73 31.60 13.16
C LEU A 462 -19.08 30.29 12.70
N GLN A 463 -18.85 29.39 13.65
CA GLN A 463 -18.33 28.06 13.40
C GLN A 463 -19.48 27.06 13.56
N ILE A 464 -19.80 26.32 12.49
CA ILE A 464 -20.79 25.25 12.57
C ILE A 464 -20.16 24.06 13.29
N ALA A 465 -20.87 23.53 14.28
CA ALA A 465 -20.43 22.39 15.07
C ALA A 465 -20.34 21.13 14.20
N ALA A 466 -19.39 20.25 14.51
CA ALA A 466 -19.16 19.05 13.71
C ALA A 466 -20.34 18.04 13.77
N ASN A 467 -21.19 18.16 14.79
CA ASN A 467 -22.36 17.31 15.03
C ASN A 467 -23.68 17.92 14.53
N THR A 468 -23.68 19.08 13.85
CA THR A 468 -24.90 19.68 13.28
C THR A 468 -25.53 18.77 12.22
N PHE A 469 -24.70 18.10 11.42
CA PHE A 469 -25.13 17.10 10.45
C PHE A 469 -24.38 15.81 10.72
N LEU A 470 -25.11 14.70 10.76
CA LEU A 470 -24.56 13.36 10.91
C LEU A 470 -24.99 12.52 9.72
N ASP A 471 -24.03 11.81 9.15
CA ASP A 471 -24.34 10.82 8.14
C ASP A 471 -24.61 9.46 8.82
N PRO A 472 -25.77 8.82 8.58
CA PRO A 472 -26.01 7.45 9.06
C PRO A 472 -24.97 6.46 8.53
N ASP A 473 -24.41 6.73 7.34
CA ASP A 473 -23.30 5.98 6.77
C ASP A 473 -21.99 6.45 7.40
N VAL A 474 -21.65 5.77 8.50
CA VAL A 474 -20.52 6.12 9.37
C VAL A 474 -19.23 6.33 8.56
N GLY A 475 -18.84 7.60 8.49
CA GLY A 475 -17.59 8.03 7.88
C GLY A 475 -17.74 8.66 6.50
N ASP A 476 -18.93 8.80 5.96
CA ASP A 476 -19.10 9.62 4.76
C ASP A 476 -18.68 11.08 5.01
N ALA A 477 -18.04 11.67 4.02
CA ALA A 477 -17.51 13.03 4.12
C ALA A 477 -18.54 14.01 3.60
N LEU A 478 -19.17 14.75 4.50
CA LEU A 478 -20.16 15.74 4.14
C LEU A 478 -19.52 16.97 3.52
N ARG A 479 -20.01 17.35 2.34
CA ARG A 479 -19.71 18.62 1.69
C ARG A 479 -20.74 19.65 2.10
N TYR A 480 -20.28 20.71 2.75
CA TYR A 480 -21.16 21.79 3.18
C TYR A 480 -21.28 22.88 2.12
N LEU A 481 -22.51 23.31 1.89
CA LEU A 481 -22.88 24.42 1.03
C LEU A 481 -23.81 25.37 1.82
N ALA A 482 -23.84 26.64 1.43
CA ALA A 482 -24.71 27.62 2.06
C ALA A 482 -25.34 28.54 1.00
N PHE A 483 -26.63 28.80 1.16
CA PHE A 483 -27.44 29.62 0.24
C PHE A 483 -28.36 30.54 1.04
N ALA A 484 -28.87 31.60 0.41
CA ALA A 484 -30.04 32.26 0.96
C ALA A 484 -31.22 31.27 0.94
N ALA A 485 -32.11 31.32 1.92
CA ALA A 485 -33.27 30.43 1.98
C ALA A 485 -34.20 30.58 0.75
N THR A 486 -34.14 31.73 0.08
CA THR A 486 -34.82 32.00 -1.21
C THR A 486 -34.20 31.28 -2.41
N GLY A 487 -33.06 30.59 -2.22
CA GLY A 487 -32.32 29.91 -3.29
C GLY A 487 -31.31 30.80 -4.03
N GLU A 488 -31.28 32.10 -3.73
CA GLU A 488 -30.34 33.04 -4.32
C GLU A 488 -28.92 32.89 -3.74
N ARG A 489 -27.94 33.47 -4.43
CA ARG A 489 -26.58 33.57 -3.92
C ARG A 489 -26.55 34.41 -2.65
N LEU A 490 -25.73 33.99 -1.69
CA LEU A 490 -25.50 34.78 -0.49
C LEU A 490 -24.97 36.18 -0.86
N PRO A 491 -25.37 37.23 -0.12
CA PRO A 491 -24.85 38.57 -0.33
C PRO A 491 -23.32 38.61 -0.25
N GLY A 492 -22.67 39.52 -0.97
CA GLY A 492 -21.20 39.61 -1.02
C GLY A 492 -20.51 39.86 0.32
N TRP A 493 -21.26 40.29 1.34
CA TRP A 493 -20.81 40.46 2.71
C TRP A 493 -20.86 39.18 3.56
N VAL A 494 -21.37 38.07 3.03
CA VAL A 494 -21.37 36.74 3.68
C VAL A 494 -20.44 35.81 2.92
N LYS A 495 -19.42 35.26 3.60
CA LYS A 495 -18.54 34.23 3.04
C LYS A 495 -18.68 32.94 3.82
N PHE A 496 -18.85 31.84 3.12
CA PHE A 496 -18.89 30.50 3.73
C PHE A 496 -17.73 29.64 3.23
N ASP A 497 -16.93 29.14 4.17
CA ASP A 497 -15.89 28.14 3.92
C ASP A 497 -16.42 26.75 4.31
N GLY A 498 -16.93 26.02 3.32
CA GLY A 498 -17.49 24.68 3.52
C GLY A 498 -16.46 23.61 3.93
N LEU A 499 -15.16 23.83 3.75
CA LEU A 499 -14.12 22.90 4.22
C LEU A 499 -13.92 23.03 5.73
N ASN A 500 -13.91 24.28 6.23
CA ASN A 500 -13.73 24.58 7.64
C ASN A 500 -15.06 24.76 8.39
N ARG A 501 -16.21 24.62 7.70
CA ARG A 501 -17.56 24.84 8.24
C ARG A 501 -17.73 26.21 8.93
N ARG A 502 -17.15 27.25 8.32
CA ARG A 502 -17.07 28.58 8.93
C ARG A 502 -17.75 29.64 8.08
N PHE A 503 -18.56 30.47 8.72
CA PHE A 503 -19.07 31.72 8.16
C PHE A 503 -18.23 32.91 8.63
N ASP A 504 -17.96 33.82 7.68
CA ASP A 504 -17.39 35.14 7.93
C ASP A 504 -18.43 36.18 7.42
N PHE A 505 -19.03 36.95 8.33
CA PHE A 505 -20.02 38.00 8.05
C PHE A 505 -19.37 39.38 8.14
N HIS A 506 -19.64 40.28 7.18
CA HIS A 506 -19.17 41.67 7.14
C HIS A 506 -20.30 42.63 6.68
N PRO A 507 -21.40 42.74 7.44
CA PRO A 507 -22.57 43.53 7.03
C PRO A 507 -22.19 44.99 6.72
N PRO A 508 -22.70 45.60 5.64
CA PRO A 508 -22.41 46.99 5.30
C PRO A 508 -22.75 47.96 6.43
N ALA A 509 -21.97 49.03 6.57
CA ALA A 509 -22.29 50.12 7.49
C ALA A 509 -23.69 50.70 7.17
N ASN A 510 -24.48 50.99 8.20
CA ASN A 510 -25.86 51.51 8.09
C ASN A 510 -26.87 50.59 7.38
N SER A 511 -26.62 49.27 7.36
CA SER A 511 -27.61 48.30 6.89
C SER A 511 -28.30 47.61 8.06
N ALA A 512 -29.62 47.43 7.97
CA ALA A 512 -30.41 46.68 8.93
C ALA A 512 -31.37 45.74 8.19
N GLY A 513 -31.56 44.54 8.72
CA GLY A 513 -32.43 43.55 8.11
C GLY A 513 -32.25 42.15 8.69
N SER A 514 -32.90 41.19 8.05
CA SER A 514 -32.85 39.78 8.41
C SER A 514 -32.55 38.96 7.16
N LEU A 515 -31.59 38.04 7.27
CA LEU A 515 -31.22 37.11 6.22
C LEU A 515 -31.37 35.68 6.74
N ARG A 516 -32.28 34.92 6.14
CA ARG A 516 -32.42 33.49 6.42
C ARG A 516 -31.45 32.71 5.54
N ILE A 517 -30.56 31.94 6.16
CA ILE A 517 -29.51 31.15 5.50
C ILE A 517 -29.87 29.67 5.61
N ARG A 518 -29.77 28.97 4.49
CA ARG A 518 -29.92 27.51 4.38
C ARG A 518 -28.53 26.89 4.23
N VAL A 519 -28.15 26.07 5.21
CA VAL A 519 -26.93 25.26 5.17
C VAL A 519 -27.31 23.86 4.71
N VAL A 520 -26.61 23.35 3.71
CA VAL A 520 -26.83 22.03 3.13
C VAL A 520 -25.59 21.18 3.35
N ALA A 521 -25.75 19.99 3.93
CA ALA A 521 -24.74 18.96 3.97
C ALA A 521 -25.10 17.90 2.92
N ARG A 522 -24.19 17.69 1.96
CA ARG A 522 -24.33 16.70 0.89
C ARG A 522 -23.32 15.58 1.07
N ASP A 523 -23.75 14.33 0.97
CA ASP A 523 -22.87 13.16 1.01
C ASP A 523 -22.13 12.95 -0.33
N PHE A 524 -21.39 11.84 -0.47
CA PHE A 524 -20.65 11.53 -1.69
C PHE A 524 -21.55 11.15 -2.88
N ASP A 525 -22.69 10.52 -2.61
CA ASP A 525 -23.65 10.03 -3.61
C ASP A 525 -24.68 11.10 -4.03
N GLY A 526 -24.65 12.26 -3.39
CA GLY A 526 -25.42 13.44 -3.74
C GLY A 526 -26.70 13.66 -2.95
N LEU A 527 -26.98 12.85 -1.92
CA LEU A 527 -28.11 13.05 -1.01
C LEU A 527 -27.79 14.19 -0.02
N GLU A 528 -28.84 14.85 0.47
CA GLU A 528 -28.72 16.10 1.22
C GLU A 528 -29.57 16.12 2.48
N ALA A 529 -29.04 16.79 3.50
CA ALA A 529 -29.81 17.34 4.61
C ALA A 529 -29.57 18.83 4.71
N GLU A 530 -30.54 19.54 5.27
CA GLU A 530 -30.47 20.98 5.43
C GLU A 530 -30.91 21.45 6.81
N VAL A 531 -30.31 22.54 7.26
CA VAL A 531 -30.69 23.30 8.45
C VAL A 531 -30.73 24.77 8.07
N CYS A 532 -31.73 25.49 8.56
CA CYS A 532 -31.85 26.93 8.34
C CYS A 532 -31.67 27.69 9.64
N PHE A 533 -31.03 28.85 9.57
CA PHE A 533 -30.96 29.80 10.68
C PHE A 533 -31.07 31.23 10.14
N THR A 534 -31.40 32.16 11.02
CA THR A 534 -31.67 33.55 10.69
C THR A 534 -30.56 34.43 11.24
N VAL A 535 -30.00 35.29 10.38
CA VAL A 535 -29.04 36.32 10.77
C VAL A 535 -29.73 37.67 10.73
N THR A 536 -29.92 38.27 11.90
CA THR A 536 -30.41 39.65 12.03
C THR A 536 -29.21 40.59 12.12
N TYR A 537 -29.11 41.56 11.22
CA TYR A 537 -28.00 42.51 11.17
C TYR A 537 -28.51 43.94 11.31
N GLY A 538 -27.64 44.84 11.79
CA GLY A 538 -28.03 46.23 12.04
C GLY A 538 -28.57 46.48 13.44
N VAL A 539 -28.44 45.52 14.35
CA VAL A 539 -28.83 45.69 15.74
C VAL A 539 -27.80 46.60 16.42
N SER A 540 -28.16 47.85 16.70
CA SER A 540 -27.37 48.72 17.56
C SER A 540 -27.36 48.11 18.95
N ASN A 541 -26.19 47.87 19.54
CA ASN A 541 -26.05 47.48 20.95
C ASN A 541 -26.60 48.59 21.87
N LEU A 542 -27.92 48.66 22.03
CA LEU A 542 -28.58 49.41 23.10
C LEU A 542 -28.84 48.45 24.25
N ARG A 543 -27.77 48.13 24.98
CA ARG A 543 -27.78 47.79 26.41
C ARG A 543 -26.33 47.81 26.93
N ARG A 544 -25.78 49.01 27.08
CA ARG A 544 -24.87 49.31 28.19
C ARG A 544 -25.72 49.96 29.27
N TRP A 545 -26.01 49.24 30.35
CA TRP A 545 -26.09 49.73 31.73
C TRP A 545 -25.85 48.54 32.64
#